data_AF-A0A2J6I3F4-F1
#
_entry.id   AF-A0A2J6I3F4-F1
#
_cell.length_a   1.000
_cell.length_b   1.000
_cell.length_c   1.000
_cell.angle_alpha   90.00
_cell.angle_beta   90.00
_cell.angle_gamma   90.00
#
_symmetry.space_group_name_H-M   'P 1'
#
loop_
_entity.id
_entity.type
_entity.pdbx_description
1 polymer ?
#
loop_
_entity_poly.entity_id
_entity_poly.type
_entity_poly.pdbx_seq_one_letter_code
_entity_poly.pdbx_strand_id
1 'polypeptide(L)'
;MKKEIEKALHILNHFGYNKRLPKEYIFPIIKSNDPETIKSNIKNYIRQANLFLKRATEALEINTKVTTYVARHSWATIADKSGIDRNVISKGLGHSDLKTTDIYINDIVSTDELRKADDKITS
;
A
#
# COMPACT_ATOMS: atom_id res chain seq x y z
N MET A 1 4.95 15.65 -4.49
CA MET A 1 5.60 14.41 -4.99
C MET A 1 7.08 14.30 -4.64
N LYS A 2 7.96 15.25 -5.03
CA LYS A 2 9.42 15.13 -4.77
C LYS A 2 9.80 14.87 -3.29
N LYS A 3 9.19 15.60 -2.35
CA LYS A 3 9.42 15.44 -0.90
C LYS A 3 9.08 14.04 -0.35
N GLU A 4 8.04 13.38 -0.88
CA GLU A 4 7.66 12.03 -0.43
C GLU A 4 8.60 10.96 -0.99
N ILE A 5 9.08 11.15 -2.22
CA ILE A 5 10.11 10.30 -2.82
C ILE A 5 11.42 10.41 -2.01
N GLU A 6 11.81 11.60 -1.60
CA GLU A 6 13.00 11.83 -0.76
C GLU A 6 12.90 11.10 0.59
N LYS A 7 11.75 11.13 1.26
CA LYS A 7 11.52 10.39 2.51
C LYS A 7 11.61 8.87 2.29
N ALA A 8 10.98 8.37 1.23
CA ALA A 8 11.05 6.95 0.91
C ALA A 8 12.50 6.51 0.61
N LEU A 9 13.24 7.29 -0.17
CA LEU A 9 14.65 7.05 -0.45
C LEU A 9 15.50 7.11 0.81
N HIS A 10 15.21 8.04 1.73
CA HIS A 10 15.91 8.11 3.02
C HIS A 10 15.76 6.80 3.81
N ILE A 11 14.55 6.24 3.87
CA ILE A 11 14.28 4.94 4.50
C ILE A 11 15.05 3.82 3.79
N LEU A 12 14.99 3.75 2.46
CA LEU A 12 15.68 2.72 1.69
C LEU A 12 17.21 2.80 1.86
N ASN A 13 17.76 4.01 1.88
CA ASN A 13 19.18 4.25 2.09
C ASN A 13 19.63 3.87 3.50
N HIS A 14 18.79 4.07 4.52
CA HIS A 14 19.06 3.57 5.87
C HIS A 14 19.28 2.04 5.89
N PHE A 15 18.52 1.30 5.07
CA PHE A 15 18.71 -0.16 4.90
C PHE A 15 19.80 -0.54 3.88
N GLY A 16 20.56 0.43 3.38
CA GLY A 16 21.70 0.20 2.49
C GLY A 16 21.32 -0.06 1.03
N TYR A 17 20.17 0.43 0.54
CA TYR A 17 19.71 0.24 -0.84
C TYR A 17 20.81 0.45 -1.90
N ASN A 18 21.60 1.54 -1.80
CA ASN A 18 22.67 1.85 -2.77
C ASN A 18 23.93 0.97 -2.64
N LYS A 19 24.02 0.12 -1.62
CA LYS A 19 25.23 -0.68 -1.30
C LYS A 19 24.98 -2.19 -1.39
N ARG A 20 23.74 -2.61 -1.65
CA ARG A 20 23.34 -4.03 -1.70
C ARG A 20 23.58 -4.64 -3.08
N LEU A 21 23.88 -5.93 -3.09
CA LEU A 21 24.00 -6.71 -4.32
C LEU A 21 22.60 -6.99 -4.90
N PRO A 22 22.44 -7.16 -6.22
CA PRO A 22 21.14 -7.39 -6.86
C PRO A 22 20.35 -8.61 -6.34
N LYS A 23 21.03 -9.58 -5.72
CA LYS A 23 20.41 -10.81 -5.18
C LYS A 23 20.05 -10.71 -3.70
N GLU A 24 20.31 -9.58 -3.05
CA GLU A 24 20.04 -9.39 -1.63
C GLU A 24 18.70 -8.69 -1.41
N TYR A 25 17.96 -9.13 -0.40
CA TYR A 25 16.78 -8.40 0.06
C TYR A 25 17.20 -7.05 0.69
N ILE A 26 16.42 -6.00 0.41
CA ILE A 26 16.64 -4.67 1.00
C ILE A 26 16.39 -4.71 2.51
N PHE A 27 15.27 -5.30 2.91
CA PHE A 27 14.89 -5.40 4.32
C PHE A 27 15.41 -6.71 4.94
N PRO A 28 16.00 -6.68 6.15
CA PRO A 28 16.58 -7.85 6.81
C PRO A 28 15.51 -8.74 7.48
N ILE A 29 14.42 -9.05 6.75
CA ILE A 29 13.28 -9.84 7.21
C ILE A 29 13.49 -11.32 6.90
N ILE A 30 13.98 -11.62 5.70
CA ILE A 30 14.22 -12.98 5.24
C ILE A 30 15.63 -13.40 5.65
N LYS A 31 15.73 -14.41 6.52
CA LYS A 31 16.99 -14.92 7.08
C LYS A 31 17.26 -16.38 6.74
N SER A 32 16.38 -17.01 5.96
CA SER A 32 16.43 -18.42 5.60
C SER A 32 16.02 -18.59 4.14
N ASN A 33 16.50 -19.66 3.51
CA ASN A 33 16.09 -20.08 2.17
C ASN A 33 14.92 -21.09 2.21
N ASP A 34 14.52 -21.53 3.39
CA ASP A 34 13.36 -22.40 3.58
C ASP A 34 12.04 -21.63 3.31
N PRO A 35 11.19 -22.07 2.37
CA PRO A 35 9.95 -21.37 2.01
C PRO A 35 8.99 -21.13 3.17
N GLU A 36 8.83 -22.09 4.09
CA GLU A 36 7.93 -21.96 5.23
C GLU A 36 8.45 -20.92 6.23
N THR A 37 9.77 -20.93 6.48
CA THR A 37 10.44 -19.91 7.30
C THR A 37 10.31 -18.52 6.68
N ILE A 38 10.48 -18.39 5.36
CA ILE A 38 10.28 -17.13 4.63
C ILE A 38 8.85 -16.61 4.84
N LYS A 39 7.85 -17.46 4.61
CA LYS A 39 6.43 -17.13 4.77
C LYS A 39 6.10 -16.68 6.19
N SER A 40 6.62 -17.40 7.18
CA SER A 40 6.46 -17.07 8.60
C SER A 40 7.10 -15.72 8.95
N ASN A 41 8.32 -15.47 8.47
CA ASN A 41 9.03 -14.20 8.69
C ASN A 41 8.24 -13.01 8.14
N ILE A 42 7.74 -13.11 6.90
CA ILE A 42 6.91 -12.07 6.27
C ILE A 42 5.64 -11.85 7.09
N LYS A 43 4.92 -12.90 7.46
CA LYS A 43 3.68 -12.81 8.26
C LYS A 43 3.93 -12.12 9.61
N ASN A 44 5.01 -12.50 10.30
CA ASN A 44 5.38 -11.92 11.58
C ASN A 44 5.76 -10.44 11.45
N TYR A 45 6.48 -10.08 10.39
CA TYR A 45 6.82 -8.69 10.11
C TYR A 45 5.58 -7.83 9.84
N ILE A 46 4.65 -8.31 8.99
CA ILE A 46 3.39 -7.62 8.72
C ILE A 46 2.58 -7.42 10.01
N ARG A 47 2.52 -8.43 10.87
CA ARG A 47 1.84 -8.34 12.18
C ARG A 47 2.46 -7.25 13.06
N GLN A 48 3.79 -7.19 13.12
CA GLN A 48 4.50 -6.16 13.88
C GLN A 48 4.30 -4.76 13.29
N ALA A 49 4.37 -4.61 11.97
CA ALA A 49 4.09 -3.34 11.30
C ALA A 49 2.67 -2.84 11.60
N ASN A 50 1.66 -3.72 11.51
CA ASN A 50 0.29 -3.37 11.86
C ASN A 50 0.12 -3.00 13.34
N LEU A 51 0.88 -3.62 14.25
CA LEU A 51 0.89 -3.25 15.67
C LEU A 51 1.45 -1.83 15.87
N PHE A 52 2.55 -1.49 15.20
CA PHE A 52 3.12 -0.14 15.27
C PHE A 52 2.22 0.91 14.62
N LEU A 53 1.58 0.59 13.50
CA LEU A 53 0.57 1.45 12.88
C LEU A 53 -0.58 1.72 13.84
N LYS A 54 -1.12 0.68 14.51
CA LYS A 54 -2.17 0.84 15.51
C LYS A 54 -1.76 1.80 16.62
N ARG A 55 -0.55 1.64 17.18
CA ARG A 55 -0.03 2.53 18.23
C ARG A 55 0.12 3.97 17.74
N ALA A 56 0.61 4.16 16.52
CA ALA A 56 0.75 5.48 15.92
C ALA A 56 -0.61 6.14 15.70
N THR A 57 -1.62 5.40 15.23
CA THR A 57 -2.97 5.94 15.05
C THR A 57 -3.64 6.29 16.37
N GLU A 58 -3.45 5.46 17.40
CA GLU A 58 -3.98 5.74 18.75
C GLU A 58 -3.36 7.03 19.33
N ALA A 59 -2.05 7.21 19.18
CA ALA A 59 -1.35 8.42 19.63
C ALA A 59 -1.76 9.69 18.86
N LEU A 60 -2.32 9.54 17.66
CA LEU A 60 -2.80 10.64 16.82
C LEU A 60 -4.33 10.79 16.85
N GLU A 61 -5.02 10.05 17.72
CA GLU A 61 -6.49 10.04 17.83
C GLU A 61 -7.21 9.70 16.50
N ILE A 62 -6.55 8.90 15.66
CA ILE A 62 -7.12 8.40 14.40
C ILE A 62 -7.95 7.15 14.71
N ASN A 63 -9.27 7.30 14.66
CA ASN A 63 -10.24 6.24 14.98
C ASN A 63 -10.36 5.14 13.90
N THR A 64 -9.82 5.39 12.71
CA THR A 64 -9.84 4.42 11.61
C THR A 64 -8.71 3.39 11.76
N LYS A 65 -9.02 2.11 11.58
CA LYS A 65 -8.02 1.03 11.59
C LYS A 65 -7.06 1.16 10.40
N VAL A 66 -5.84 1.62 10.65
CA VAL A 66 -4.77 1.67 9.64
C VAL A 66 -3.93 0.39 9.67
N THR A 67 -3.74 -0.21 8.50
CA THR A 67 -2.89 -1.39 8.31
C THR A 67 -2.01 -1.19 7.08
N THR A 68 -1.04 -2.09 6.89
CA THR A 68 -0.22 -2.16 5.67
C THR A 68 -1.05 -2.30 4.38
N TYR A 69 -2.26 -2.88 4.48
CA TYR A 69 -3.20 -2.98 3.35
C TYR A 69 -3.81 -1.63 2.98
N VAL A 70 -4.10 -0.78 3.98
CA VAL A 70 -4.68 0.55 3.77
C VAL A 70 -3.73 1.43 2.93
N ALA A 71 -2.42 1.30 3.10
CA ALA A 71 -1.46 2.04 2.28
C ALA A 71 -1.60 1.73 0.78
N ARG A 72 -1.82 0.45 0.42
CA ARG A 72 -2.08 0.03 -0.97
C ARG A 72 -3.38 0.62 -1.49
N HIS A 73 -4.45 0.56 -0.67
CA HIS A 73 -5.74 1.15 -1.03
C HIS A 73 -5.64 2.65 -1.25
N SER A 74 -5.07 3.39 -0.30
CA SER A 74 -4.93 4.83 -0.41
C SER A 74 -4.15 5.24 -1.66
N TRP A 75 -3.08 4.52 -2.02
CA TRP A 75 -2.35 4.78 -3.25
C TRP A 75 -3.23 4.60 -4.50
N ALA A 76 -3.97 3.49 -4.59
CA ALA A 76 -4.86 3.21 -5.72
C ALA A 76 -6.00 4.24 -5.82
N THR A 77 -6.63 4.59 -4.69
CA THR A 77 -7.66 5.64 -4.61
C THR A 77 -7.12 6.97 -5.11
N ILE A 78 -5.95 7.39 -4.63
CA ILE A 78 -5.34 8.68 -5.01
C ILE A 78 -5.02 8.67 -6.51
N ALA A 79 -4.50 7.55 -7.04
CA ALA A 79 -4.18 7.42 -8.45
C ALA A 79 -5.44 7.51 -9.34
N ASP A 80 -6.51 6.79 -8.99
CA ASP A 80 -7.79 6.80 -9.72
C ASP A 80 -8.44 8.19 -9.68
N LYS A 81 -8.49 8.82 -8.49
CA LYS A 81 -8.97 10.21 -8.32
C LYS A 81 -8.14 11.26 -9.05
N SER A 82 -6.87 10.94 -9.36
CA SER A 82 -6.00 11.79 -10.17
C SER A 82 -6.14 11.54 -11.67
N GLY A 83 -7.07 10.68 -12.10
CA GLY A 83 -7.32 10.35 -13.50
C GLY A 83 -6.26 9.44 -14.12
N ILE A 84 -5.45 8.74 -13.31
CA ILE A 84 -4.48 7.77 -13.83
C ILE A 84 -5.26 6.56 -14.38
N ASP A 85 -4.90 6.14 -15.59
CA ASP A 85 -5.51 4.99 -16.25
C ASP A 85 -5.44 3.72 -15.37
N ARG A 86 -6.56 3.00 -15.24
CA ARG A 86 -6.66 1.81 -14.38
C ARG A 86 -5.70 0.70 -14.77
N ASN A 87 -5.29 0.59 -16.04
CA ASN A 87 -4.23 -0.36 -16.44
C ASN A 87 -2.88 0.02 -15.85
N VAL A 88 -2.58 1.32 -15.75
CA VAL A 88 -1.35 1.81 -15.11
C VAL A 88 -1.40 1.57 -13.61
N ILE A 89 -2.54 1.82 -12.97
CA ILE A 89 -2.75 1.53 -11.54
C ILE A 89 -2.58 0.03 -11.28
N SER A 90 -3.23 -0.81 -12.08
CA SER A 90 -3.16 -2.27 -12.00
C SER A 90 -1.72 -2.80 -12.10
N LYS A 91 -0.96 -2.30 -13.10
CA LYS A 91 0.47 -2.61 -13.25
C LYS A 91 1.29 -2.15 -12.05
N GLY A 92 1.01 -0.96 -11.52
CA GLY A 92 1.68 -0.43 -10.32
C GLY A 92 1.43 -1.25 -9.05
N LEU A 93 0.28 -1.92 -8.96
CA LEU A 93 -0.05 -2.86 -7.88
C LEU A 93 0.53 -4.26 -8.10
N GLY A 94 1.05 -4.57 -9.29
CA GLY A 94 1.53 -5.89 -9.66
C GLY A 94 0.41 -6.91 -9.87
N HIS A 95 -0.81 -6.46 -10.19
CA HIS A 95 -1.92 -7.35 -10.53
C HIS A 95 -1.80 -7.81 -11.98
N SER A 96 -1.98 -9.10 -12.22
CA SER A 96 -2.03 -9.69 -13.56
C SER A 96 -3.40 -9.57 -14.23
N ASP A 97 -4.44 -9.18 -13.47
CA ASP A 97 -5.81 -9.01 -13.95
C ASP A 97 -6.41 -7.68 -13.44
N LEU A 98 -7.05 -6.96 -14.36
CA LEU A 98 -7.80 -5.73 -14.09
C LEU A 98 -8.97 -5.96 -13.14
N LYS A 99 -9.60 -7.14 -13.15
CA LYS A 99 -10.70 -7.46 -12.22
C LYS A 99 -10.28 -7.36 -10.77
N THR A 100 -9.05 -7.76 -10.43
CA THR A 100 -8.51 -7.59 -9.07
C THR A 100 -8.36 -6.10 -8.74
N THR A 101 -8.03 -5.27 -9.72
CA THR A 101 -7.88 -3.82 -9.51
C THR A 101 -9.25 -3.14 -9.36
N ASP A 102 -10.25 -3.56 -10.14
CA ASP A 102 -11.62 -3.05 -10.03
C ASP A 102 -12.27 -3.43 -8.70
N ILE A 103 -12.04 -4.63 -8.15
CA ILE A 103 -12.52 -4.96 -6.79
C ILE A 103 -11.86 -4.04 -5.77
N TYR A 104 -10.56 -3.79 -5.88
CA TYR A 104 -9.86 -2.90 -4.95
C TYR A 104 -10.36 -1.45 -5.05
N ILE A 105 -10.64 -0.94 -6.26
CA ILE A 105 -11.15 0.43 -6.52
C ILE A 105 -12.65 0.55 -6.21
N ASN A 106 -13.45 -0.49 -6.40
CA ASN A 106 -14.89 -0.44 -6.13
C ASN A 106 -15.19 -0.54 -4.62
N ASP A 107 -14.37 -1.25 -3.84
CA ASP A 107 -14.45 -1.25 -2.36
C ASP A 107 -14.06 0.13 -1.76
N ILE A 108 -13.49 1.04 -2.58
CA ILE A 108 -13.05 2.39 -2.22
C ILE A 108 -14.17 3.44 -2.40
N VAL A 109 -15.09 3.25 -3.35
CA VAL A 109 -16.18 4.21 -3.58
C VAL A 109 -17.23 3.99 -2.50
N SER A 110 -17.16 4.79 -1.42
CA SER A 110 -18.25 4.78 -0.43
C SER A 110 -19.56 5.13 -1.14
N THR A 111 -20.66 4.62 -0.62
CA THR A 111 -22.02 4.92 -1.07
C THR A 111 -22.27 6.42 -1.27
N ASP A 112 -21.50 7.30 -0.61
CA ASP A 112 -21.57 8.76 -0.73
C ASP A 112 -20.98 9.31 -2.04
N GLU A 113 -19.95 8.69 -2.62
CA GLU A 113 -19.39 9.13 -3.91
C GLU A 113 -20.27 8.69 -5.07
N LEU A 114 -20.88 7.51 -4.99
CA LEU A 114 -21.96 7.07 -5.89
C LEU A 114 -23.15 8.02 -5.82
N ARG A 115 -23.61 8.37 -4.61
CA ARG A 115 -24.73 9.28 -4.41
C ARG A 115 -24.47 10.67 -5.00
N LYS A 116 -23.24 11.20 -4.86
CA LYS A 116 -22.84 12.48 -5.47
C LYS A 116 -22.76 12.43 -7.00
N ALA A 117 -22.43 11.28 -7.58
CA ALA A 117 -22.44 11.10 -9.02
C ALA A 117 -23.87 11.00 -9.56
N ASP A 118 -24.75 10.26 -8.88
CA ASP A 118 -26.18 10.16 -9.22
C ASP A 118 -26.89 11.51 -9.13
N ASP A 119 -26.62 12.29 -8.07
CA ASP A 119 -27.17 13.65 -7.90
C ASP A 119 -26.76 14.58 -9.06
N LYS A 120 -25.63 14.29 -9.76
CA LYS A 120 -25.13 15.07 -10.91
C LYS A 120 -25.72 14.67 -12.26
N ILE A 121 -26.31 13.47 -12.35
CA ILE A 121 -26.93 12.94 -13.56
C ILE A 121 -28.45 13.17 -13.54
N THR A 122 -29.04 13.22 -12.33
CA THR A 122 -30.47 13.49 -12.11
C THR A 122 -30.82 14.95 -11.85
N SER A 123 -29.83 15.86 -11.88
CA SER A 123 -30.03 17.33 -11.93
C SER A 123 -29.94 17.87 -13.35
#